data_AF-A0A7G6SA84-F1
#
_entry.id   AF-A0A7G6SA84-F1
#
_cell.length_a   1.000
_cell.length_b   1.000
_cell.length_c   1.000
_cell.angle_alpha   90.00
_cell.angle_beta   90.00
_cell.angle_gamma   90.00
#
_symmetry.space_group_name_H-M   'P 1'
#
loop_
_entity.id
_entity.type
_entity.pdbx_description
1 polymer ?
#
loop_
_entity_poly.entity_id
_entity_poly.type
_entity_poly.pdbx_seq_one_letter_code
_entity_poly.pdbx_strand_id
1 'polypeptide(L)'
;MTYAVYRRGAASRPHITHDNGFLDKFARRAPTTSDRMQYAQWRAKLEAGEAIQGVPLVPHNALPDALAAYRHFLDGSGTDRQFSYERYAANDPSGQVTLQSAILEAMNAAYDVHTLNYPGIDGSFSFTGSAIACGGTNGYFPYPKTENWQKAIGAHQIWISGDVVAKWNATKNAADFEVTFTIHAEDRYNFNPGAKDIATGIPDDANGVFEITGLAKQYMNYSTLTRHATWTGKPPAAFSVSMVPWLRQRQPSDNRRVRNVL
;
A
#
# COMPACT_ATOMS: atom_id res chain seq x y z
N MET A 1 5.68 -19.06 11.50
CA MET A 1 4.25 -18.89 11.81
C MET A 1 3.78 -17.72 10.99
N THR A 2 2.64 -17.87 10.33
CA THR A 2 2.10 -16.83 9.44
C THR A 2 1.05 -15.95 10.14
N TYR A 3 0.96 -14.69 9.73
CA TYR A 3 -0.13 -13.78 10.14
C TYR A 3 -1.42 -14.01 9.35
N ALA A 4 -1.30 -14.37 8.07
CA ALA A 4 -2.42 -14.72 7.22
C ALA A 4 -2.66 -16.23 7.18
N VAL A 5 -3.87 -16.62 6.77
CA VAL A 5 -4.19 -18.00 6.41
C VAL A 5 -3.90 -18.19 4.94
N TYR A 6 -3.07 -19.18 4.60
CA TYR A 6 -2.67 -19.49 3.24
C TYR A 6 -3.30 -20.79 2.75
N ARG A 7 -3.65 -20.81 1.47
CA ARG A 7 -4.15 -22.00 0.77
C ARG A 7 -3.49 -22.16 -0.59
N ARG A 8 -3.47 -23.39 -1.10
CA ARG A 8 -3.05 -23.68 -2.48
C ARG A 8 -4.04 -23.08 -3.48
N GLY A 9 -3.49 -22.64 -4.61
CA GLY A 9 -4.25 -22.13 -5.75
C GLY A 9 -3.65 -20.86 -6.32
N ALA A 10 -4.16 -20.49 -7.50
CA ALA A 10 -3.80 -19.24 -8.16
C ALA A 10 -4.13 -18.03 -7.28
N ALA A 11 -3.48 -16.90 -7.58
CA ALA A 11 -3.75 -15.63 -6.94
C ALA A 11 -5.25 -15.29 -7.00
N SER A 12 -5.86 -15.06 -5.85
CA SER A 12 -7.26 -14.68 -5.73
C SER A 12 -7.38 -13.65 -4.64
N ARG A 13 -7.81 -12.43 -5.00
CA ARG A 13 -8.04 -11.36 -4.03
C ARG A 13 -8.99 -11.88 -2.93
N PRO A 14 -8.58 -11.84 -1.65
CA PRO A 14 -9.45 -12.23 -0.56
C PRO A 14 -10.60 -11.24 -0.41
N HIS A 15 -11.62 -11.61 0.35
CA HIS A 15 -12.65 -10.64 0.71
C HIS A 15 -12.04 -9.57 1.62
N ILE A 16 -12.02 -8.33 1.13
CA ILE A 16 -11.57 -7.13 1.86
C ILE A 16 -12.72 -6.14 1.82
N THR A 17 -13.18 -5.76 3.01
CA THR A 17 -14.20 -4.75 3.22
C THR A 17 -13.54 -3.43 3.57
N HIS A 18 -13.90 -2.39 2.83
CA HIS A 18 -13.45 -1.02 3.07
C HIS A 18 -14.65 -0.20 3.54
N ASP A 19 -14.43 0.72 4.47
CA ASP A 19 -15.46 1.70 4.84
C ASP A 19 -15.63 2.78 3.75
N ASN A 20 -16.70 3.57 3.83
CA ASN A 20 -16.90 4.74 2.96
C ASN A 20 -16.81 6.05 3.74
N GLY A 21 -16.18 6.06 4.91
CA GLY A 21 -15.95 7.25 5.72
C GLY A 21 -17.22 8.06 5.96
N PHE A 22 -17.26 9.30 5.45
CA PHE A 22 -18.45 10.15 5.55
C PHE A 22 -19.68 9.57 4.86
N LEU A 23 -19.54 8.83 3.77
CA LEU A 23 -20.69 8.32 3.02
C LEU A 23 -21.38 7.13 3.71
N ASP A 24 -20.75 6.52 4.73
CA ASP A 24 -21.43 5.55 5.60
C ASP A 24 -22.34 6.23 6.64
N LYS A 25 -22.09 7.51 6.96
CA LYS A 25 -22.80 8.25 8.03
C LYS A 25 -23.71 9.36 7.50
N PHE A 26 -23.45 9.90 6.31
CA PHE A 26 -24.11 11.07 5.78
C PHE A 26 -24.62 10.84 4.34
N ALA A 27 -25.87 11.24 4.10
CA ALA A 27 -26.44 11.21 2.76
C ALA A 27 -25.78 12.27 1.86
N ARG A 28 -25.65 11.95 0.57
CA ARG A 28 -25.15 12.89 -0.43
C ARG A 28 -26.10 14.09 -0.58
N ARG A 29 -25.52 15.27 -0.84
CA ARG A 29 -26.27 16.50 -1.15
C ARG A 29 -25.58 17.31 -2.25
N ALA A 30 -26.29 18.26 -2.84
CA ALA A 30 -25.64 19.21 -3.75
C ALA A 30 -24.66 20.13 -2.99
N PRO A 31 -23.56 20.57 -3.65
CA PRO A 31 -22.63 21.54 -3.06
C PRO A 31 -23.26 22.94 -2.98
N THR A 32 -23.06 23.58 -1.83
CA THR A 32 -23.35 25.00 -1.59
C THR A 32 -22.23 25.88 -2.17
N THR A 33 -22.44 27.19 -2.21
CA THR A 33 -21.39 28.16 -2.57
C THR A 33 -20.20 28.06 -1.62
N SER A 34 -20.45 27.87 -0.31
CA SER A 34 -19.39 27.71 0.69
C SER A 34 -18.53 26.46 0.43
N ASP A 35 -19.16 25.32 0.12
CA ASP A 35 -18.43 24.09 -0.20
C ASP A 35 -17.53 24.28 -1.44
N ARG A 36 -18.04 24.96 -2.48
CA ARG A 36 -17.27 25.27 -3.69
C ARG A 36 -16.08 26.20 -3.42
N MET A 37 -16.27 27.21 -2.56
CA MET A 37 -15.19 28.09 -2.14
C MET A 37 -14.12 27.33 -1.36
N GLN A 38 -14.53 26.45 -0.44
CA GLN A 38 -13.62 25.62 0.33
C GLN A 38 -12.84 24.65 -0.58
N TYR A 39 -13.52 24.03 -1.55
CA TYR A 39 -12.87 23.19 -2.57
C TYR A 39 -11.81 23.96 -3.35
N ALA A 40 -12.12 25.18 -3.81
CA ALA A 40 -11.16 26.04 -4.50
C ALA A 40 -9.95 26.40 -3.61
N GLN A 41 -10.17 26.68 -2.32
CA GLN A 41 -9.09 26.95 -1.37
C GLN A 41 -8.16 25.74 -1.19
N TRP A 42 -8.72 24.54 -1.03
CA TRP A 42 -7.92 23.32 -0.89
C TRP A 42 -7.17 22.96 -2.16
N ARG A 43 -7.79 23.16 -3.32
CA ARG A 43 -7.11 23.02 -4.61
C ARG A 43 -5.94 23.99 -4.74
N ALA A 44 -6.11 25.24 -4.32
CA ALA A 44 -5.02 26.22 -4.30
C ALA A 44 -3.88 25.82 -3.33
N LYS A 45 -4.22 25.30 -2.14
CA LYS A 45 -3.23 24.76 -1.19
C LYS A 45 -2.44 23.59 -1.77
N LEU A 46 -3.12 22.68 -2.49
CA LEU A 46 -2.48 21.58 -3.19
C LEU A 46 -1.51 22.08 -4.26
N GLU A 47 -1.94 22.99 -5.14
CA GLU A 47 -1.05 23.55 -6.19
C GLU A 47 0.17 24.24 -5.58
N ALA A 48 -0.01 25.02 -4.50
CA ALA A 48 1.10 25.65 -3.79
C ALA A 48 2.03 24.61 -3.15
N GLY A 49 1.46 23.59 -2.49
CA GLY A 49 2.20 22.50 -1.86
C GLY A 49 3.05 21.71 -2.84
N GLU A 50 2.53 21.44 -4.04
CA GLU A 50 3.26 20.81 -5.14
C GLU A 50 4.33 21.72 -5.75
N ALA A 51 4.04 23.00 -5.94
CA ALA A 51 4.95 23.94 -6.57
C ALA A 51 6.24 24.17 -5.76
N ILE A 52 6.16 24.05 -4.42
CA ILE A 52 7.32 24.19 -3.53
C ILE A 52 8.10 22.88 -3.35
N GLN A 53 7.57 21.73 -3.80
CA GLN A 53 8.29 20.45 -3.71
C GLN A 53 9.60 20.53 -4.50
N GLY A 54 10.73 20.29 -3.82
CA GLY A 54 12.05 20.26 -4.44
C GLY A 54 12.61 21.63 -4.80
N VAL A 55 12.02 22.74 -4.33
CA VAL A 55 12.62 24.07 -4.43
C VAL A 55 13.71 24.20 -3.37
N PRO A 56 14.98 24.42 -3.74
CA PRO A 56 16.05 24.58 -2.77
C PRO A 56 15.77 25.74 -1.81
N LEU A 57 16.10 25.57 -0.54
CA LEU A 57 16.02 26.60 0.52
C LEU A 57 14.61 27.06 0.91
N VAL A 58 13.54 26.52 0.31
CA VAL A 58 12.18 26.72 0.80
C VAL A 58 11.87 25.63 1.84
N PRO A 59 11.54 25.96 3.10
CA PRO A 59 11.11 24.96 4.06
C PRO A 59 9.84 24.25 3.57
N HIS A 60 9.93 22.94 3.34
CA HIS A 60 8.79 22.11 2.97
C HIS A 60 9.02 20.68 3.45
N ASN A 61 7.91 19.99 3.73
CA ASN A 61 7.93 18.54 3.89
C ASN A 61 7.91 17.90 2.50
N ALA A 62 8.76 16.89 2.28
CA ALA A 62 8.74 16.11 1.05
C ALA A 62 7.52 15.19 1.08
N LEU A 63 6.46 15.58 0.36
CA LEU A 63 5.14 14.92 0.37
C LEU A 63 4.67 14.46 -1.03
N PRO A 64 5.54 13.95 -1.92
CA PRO A 64 5.16 13.69 -3.31
C PRO A 64 4.04 12.65 -3.45
N ASP A 65 4.01 11.61 -2.62
CA ASP A 65 2.97 10.56 -2.71
C ASP A 65 1.66 11.05 -2.09
N ALA A 66 1.73 11.79 -0.99
CA ALA A 66 0.56 12.40 -0.34
C ALA A 66 -0.14 13.41 -1.27
N LEU A 67 0.62 14.31 -1.89
CA LEU A 67 0.08 15.32 -2.80
C LEU A 67 -0.54 14.65 -4.03
N ALA A 68 0.11 13.61 -4.59
CA ALA A 68 -0.44 12.85 -5.70
C ALA A 68 -1.74 12.12 -5.33
N ALA A 69 -1.83 11.54 -4.13
CA ALA A 69 -3.05 10.89 -3.65
C ALA A 69 -4.18 11.91 -3.43
N TYR A 70 -3.87 13.05 -2.82
CA TYR A 70 -4.86 14.11 -2.57
C TYR A 70 -5.32 14.81 -3.86
N ARG A 71 -4.43 15.01 -4.84
CA ARG A 71 -4.81 15.49 -6.17
C ARG A 71 -5.81 14.56 -6.83
N HIS A 72 -5.58 13.25 -6.73
CA HIS A 72 -6.48 12.26 -7.31
C HIS A 72 -7.82 12.21 -6.58
N PHE A 73 -7.84 12.46 -5.27
CA PHE A 73 -9.10 12.63 -4.53
C PHE A 73 -9.93 13.79 -5.07
N LEU A 74 -9.32 14.97 -5.25
CA LEU A 74 -10.00 16.16 -5.74
C LEU A 74 -10.45 16.01 -7.20
N ASP A 75 -9.51 15.66 -8.09
CA ASP A 75 -9.70 15.78 -9.54
C ASP A 75 -9.90 14.41 -10.24
N GLY A 76 -9.58 13.28 -9.59
CA GLY A 76 -9.57 11.93 -10.18
C GLY A 76 -10.94 11.29 -10.32
N SER A 77 -12.02 11.98 -9.95
CA SER A 77 -13.40 11.56 -10.21
C SER A 77 -13.79 10.16 -9.68
N GLY A 78 -13.06 9.68 -8.67
CA GLY A 78 -13.31 8.39 -8.01
C GLY A 78 -12.78 7.18 -8.78
N THR A 79 -12.02 7.36 -9.87
CA THR A 79 -11.38 6.24 -10.56
C THR A 79 -10.30 5.64 -9.69
N ASP A 80 -10.03 4.34 -9.83
CA ASP A 80 -8.93 3.73 -9.09
C ASP A 80 -7.58 4.36 -9.47
N ARG A 81 -6.65 4.37 -8.52
CA ARG A 81 -5.30 4.91 -8.67
C ARG A 81 -4.27 3.86 -8.28
N GLN A 82 -3.16 3.82 -9.03
CA GLN A 82 -2.01 3.01 -8.66
C GLN A 82 -0.96 3.85 -7.93
N PHE A 83 -0.47 3.36 -6.79
CA PHE A 83 0.69 3.93 -6.09
C PHE A 83 1.91 2.98 -6.16
N SER A 84 3.08 3.44 -5.72
CA SER A 84 4.28 2.61 -5.68
C SER A 84 4.52 2.06 -4.27
N TYR A 85 4.15 0.79 -4.04
CA TYR A 85 4.49 0.09 -2.79
C TYR A 85 6.00 -0.05 -2.60
N GLU A 86 6.76 -0.10 -3.70
CA GLU A 86 8.22 -0.08 -3.71
C GLU A 86 8.76 1.21 -3.05
N ARG A 87 8.21 2.39 -3.39
CA ARG A 87 8.60 3.65 -2.75
C ARG A 87 8.22 3.70 -1.28
N TYR A 88 7.07 3.11 -0.91
CA TYR A 88 6.69 2.97 0.51
C TYR A 88 7.72 2.13 1.26
N ALA A 89 8.04 0.95 0.72
CA ALA A 89 9.04 0.05 1.30
C ALA A 89 10.44 0.66 1.37
N ALA A 90 10.81 1.56 0.45
CA ALA A 90 12.11 2.21 0.45
C ALA A 90 12.20 3.41 1.41
N ASN A 91 11.17 4.26 1.43
CA ASN A 91 11.26 5.61 2.00
C ASN A 91 10.52 5.76 3.34
N ASP A 92 9.75 4.77 3.78
CA ASP A 92 9.10 4.78 5.09
C ASP A 92 9.67 3.68 6.00
N PRO A 93 10.09 3.99 7.24
CA PRO A 93 10.53 2.96 8.19
C PRO A 93 9.47 1.86 8.43
N SER A 94 8.19 2.20 8.47
CA SER A 94 7.11 1.21 8.60
C SER A 94 6.96 0.38 7.30
N GLY A 95 7.24 0.97 6.14
CA GLY A 95 7.26 0.26 4.87
C GLY A 95 8.39 -0.75 4.78
N GLN A 96 9.58 -0.42 5.30
CA GLN A 96 10.70 -1.36 5.39
C GLN A 96 10.35 -2.57 6.27
N VAL A 97 9.76 -2.32 7.44
CA VAL A 97 9.29 -3.39 8.35
C VAL A 97 8.20 -4.22 7.67
N THR A 98 7.24 -3.58 7.02
CA THR A 98 6.15 -4.27 6.30
C THR A 98 6.68 -5.17 5.19
N LEU A 99 7.63 -4.70 4.38
CA LEU A 99 8.26 -5.52 3.34
C LEU A 99 9.01 -6.71 3.94
N GLN A 100 9.75 -6.49 5.03
CA GLN A 100 10.47 -7.57 5.70
C GLN A 100 9.50 -8.64 6.21
N SER A 101 8.46 -8.23 6.93
CA SER A 101 7.41 -9.14 7.41
C SER A 101 6.73 -9.88 6.26
N ALA A 102 6.41 -9.20 5.16
CA ALA A 102 5.76 -9.82 4.00
C ALA A 102 6.63 -10.89 3.32
N ILE A 103 7.96 -10.69 3.24
CA ILE A 103 8.86 -11.72 2.72
C ILE A 103 8.88 -12.94 3.66
N LEU A 104 8.99 -12.74 4.98
CA LEU A 104 8.91 -13.86 5.93
C LEU A 104 7.57 -14.59 5.83
N GLU A 105 6.48 -13.85 5.65
CA GLU A 105 5.16 -14.43 5.46
C GLU A 105 5.09 -15.32 4.22
N ALA A 106 5.60 -14.85 3.07
CA ALA A 106 5.65 -15.65 1.85
C ALA A 106 6.51 -16.91 2.03
N MET A 107 7.66 -16.79 2.70
CA MET A 107 8.54 -17.92 2.97
C MET A 107 7.90 -18.97 3.88
N ASN A 108 7.26 -18.53 4.99
CA ASN A 108 6.55 -19.43 5.89
C ASN A 108 5.35 -20.08 5.18
N ALA A 109 4.58 -19.31 4.40
CA ALA A 109 3.47 -19.84 3.63
C ALA A 109 3.90 -20.95 2.66
N ALA A 110 4.97 -20.71 1.88
CA ALA A 110 5.51 -21.71 0.97
C ALA A 110 5.99 -22.97 1.71
N TYR A 111 6.70 -22.81 2.84
CA TYR A 111 7.17 -23.92 3.65
C TYR A 111 6.02 -24.75 4.25
N ASP A 112 5.03 -24.08 4.85
CA ASP A 112 3.90 -24.74 5.50
C ASP A 112 3.02 -25.47 4.46
N VAL A 113 2.73 -24.82 3.33
CA VAL A 113 1.97 -25.45 2.24
C VAL A 113 2.74 -26.64 1.64
N HIS A 114 4.07 -26.53 1.44
CA HIS A 114 4.87 -27.64 0.96
C HIS A 114 4.87 -28.81 1.95
N THR A 115 5.19 -28.55 3.22
CA THR A 115 5.28 -29.59 4.26
C THR A 115 3.97 -30.37 4.41
N LEU A 116 2.83 -29.69 4.26
CA LEU A 116 1.50 -30.31 4.35
C LEU A 116 1.12 -31.16 3.13
N ASN A 117 1.64 -30.85 1.94
CA ASN A 117 1.15 -31.44 0.68
C ASN A 117 2.21 -32.28 -0.06
N TYR A 118 3.49 -32.09 0.24
CA TYR A 118 4.65 -32.69 -0.45
C TYR A 118 5.74 -33.13 0.54
N PRO A 119 5.40 -33.85 1.64
CA PRO A 119 6.38 -34.19 2.68
C PRO A 119 7.50 -35.07 2.10
N GLY A 120 8.74 -34.59 2.17
CA GLY A 120 9.93 -35.35 1.74
C GLY A 120 10.08 -35.50 0.22
N ILE A 121 9.33 -34.75 -0.58
CA ILE A 121 9.36 -34.85 -2.05
C ILE A 121 9.36 -33.46 -2.72
N ASP A 122 9.63 -33.45 -4.02
CA ASP A 122 9.51 -32.26 -4.87
C ASP A 122 8.05 -31.77 -4.92
N GLY A 123 7.88 -30.46 -5.09
CA GLY A 123 6.57 -29.84 -5.26
C GLY A 123 6.63 -28.57 -6.09
N SER A 124 5.64 -28.39 -6.96
CA SER A 124 5.38 -27.11 -7.63
C SER A 124 3.93 -26.73 -7.44
N PHE A 125 3.69 -25.54 -6.91
CA PHE A 125 2.35 -25.08 -6.54
C PHE A 125 2.30 -23.56 -6.42
N SER A 126 1.10 -23.01 -6.54
CA SER A 126 0.80 -21.63 -6.19
C SER A 126 0.10 -21.56 -4.83
N PHE A 127 0.26 -20.45 -4.13
CA PHE A 127 -0.48 -20.13 -2.91
C PHE A 127 -1.08 -18.72 -2.95
N THR A 128 -2.12 -18.52 -2.15
CA THR A 128 -2.75 -17.22 -1.92
C THR A 128 -3.19 -17.10 -0.47
N GLY A 129 -2.98 -15.92 0.12
CA GLY A 129 -3.27 -15.62 1.52
C GLY A 129 -4.54 -14.80 1.74
N SER A 130 -5.05 -14.84 2.96
CA SER A 130 -6.05 -13.88 3.45
C SER A 130 -5.47 -12.47 3.55
N ALA A 131 -6.35 -11.49 3.76
CA ALA A 131 -5.95 -10.11 4.00
C ALA A 131 -5.15 -9.96 5.31
N ILE A 132 -4.22 -9.02 5.31
CA ILE A 132 -3.41 -8.58 6.45
C ILE A 132 -3.62 -7.07 6.58
N ALA A 133 -4.04 -6.64 7.76
CA ALA A 133 -4.19 -5.22 8.06
C ALA A 133 -2.83 -4.60 8.41
N CYS A 134 -2.45 -3.56 7.68
CA CYS A 134 -1.32 -2.67 7.95
C CYS A 134 -1.84 -1.42 8.65
N GLY A 135 -1.27 -1.06 9.79
CA GLY A 135 -1.78 0.05 10.62
C GLY A 135 -2.31 -0.36 11.99
N GLY A 136 -2.25 -1.65 12.32
CA GLY A 136 -2.61 -2.15 13.65
C GLY A 136 -1.50 -1.97 14.68
N THR A 137 -1.73 -2.51 15.88
CA THR A 137 -0.74 -2.51 16.98
C THR A 137 0.30 -3.63 16.86
N ASN A 138 0.18 -4.51 15.85
CA ASN A 138 1.21 -5.52 15.62
C ASN A 138 2.46 -4.84 15.05
N GLY A 139 3.63 -5.17 15.61
CA GLY A 139 4.90 -4.54 15.21
C GLY A 139 5.40 -4.96 13.81
N TYR A 140 4.70 -5.87 13.13
CA TYR A 140 5.11 -6.50 11.88
C TYR A 140 4.49 -5.82 10.65
N PHE A 141 3.30 -5.26 10.80
CA PHE A 141 2.58 -4.49 9.78
C PHE A 141 2.14 -3.13 10.35
N PRO A 142 3.10 -2.28 10.74
CA PRO A 142 2.83 -1.03 11.44
C PRO A 142 2.18 0.03 10.53
N TYR A 143 1.56 1.03 11.17
CA TYR A 143 1.05 2.23 10.48
C TYR A 143 2.19 3.01 9.82
N PRO A 144 2.02 3.61 8.63
CA PRO A 144 3.03 4.45 8.01
C PRO A 144 3.60 5.51 8.97
N LYS A 145 4.93 5.70 8.95
CA LYS A 145 5.60 6.57 9.94
C LYS A 145 5.80 7.99 9.46
N THR A 146 6.07 8.19 8.18
CA THR A 146 6.31 9.52 7.59
C THR A 146 5.00 10.18 7.20
N GLU A 147 4.92 11.50 7.32
CA GLU A 147 3.72 12.25 6.93
C GLU A 147 3.31 11.97 5.47
N ASN A 148 4.27 11.82 4.56
CA ASN A 148 4.03 11.47 3.17
C ASN A 148 3.19 10.19 3.04
N TRP A 149 3.58 9.11 3.73
CA TRP A 149 2.89 7.83 3.60
C TRP A 149 1.65 7.71 4.50
N GLN A 150 1.63 8.42 5.62
CA GLN A 150 0.42 8.56 6.44
C GLN A 150 -0.73 9.18 5.64
N LYS A 151 -0.45 10.21 4.85
CA LYS A 151 -1.45 10.88 4.01
C LYS A 151 -1.68 10.22 2.66
N ALA A 152 -0.75 9.41 2.16
CA ALA A 152 -0.86 8.76 0.84
C ALA A 152 -1.67 7.47 0.88
N ILE A 153 -1.54 6.68 1.94
CA ILE A 153 -2.20 5.35 2.07
C ILE A 153 -2.70 5.02 3.48
N GLY A 154 -2.28 5.75 4.51
CA GLY A 154 -2.70 5.50 5.90
C GLY A 154 -2.67 4.02 6.32
N ALA A 155 -3.68 3.62 7.09
CA ALA A 155 -3.92 2.21 7.38
C ALA A 155 -4.50 1.55 6.12
N HIS A 156 -3.93 0.42 5.73
CA HIS A 156 -4.25 -0.22 4.46
C HIS A 156 -4.25 -1.74 4.61
N GLN A 157 -4.67 -2.44 3.56
CA GLN A 157 -4.71 -3.90 3.54
C GLN A 157 -3.67 -4.42 2.56
N ILE A 158 -3.02 -5.52 2.90
CA ILE A 158 -2.23 -6.30 1.95
C ILE A 158 -2.71 -7.74 1.89
N TRP A 159 -2.41 -8.43 0.81
CA TRP A 159 -2.48 -9.89 0.73
C TRP A 159 -1.35 -10.40 -0.17
N ILE A 160 -0.95 -11.66 0.03
CA ILE A 160 0.21 -12.23 -0.65
C ILE A 160 -0.20 -13.45 -1.45
N SER A 161 0.31 -13.56 -2.67
CA SER A 161 0.25 -14.77 -3.48
C SER A 161 1.62 -15.11 -4.04
N GLY A 162 1.89 -16.36 -4.37
CA GLY A 162 3.15 -16.71 -5.00
C GLY A 162 3.14 -18.07 -5.64
N ASP A 163 4.15 -18.29 -6.48
CA ASP A 163 4.45 -19.55 -7.15
C ASP A 163 5.73 -20.12 -6.56
N VAL A 164 5.69 -21.42 -6.25
CA VAL A 164 6.73 -22.14 -5.53
C VAL A 164 7.23 -23.30 -6.39
N VAL A 165 8.54 -23.43 -6.43
CA VAL A 165 9.23 -24.66 -6.81
C VAL A 165 10.06 -25.10 -5.61
N ALA A 166 9.75 -26.28 -5.07
CA ALA A 166 10.47 -26.90 -3.97
C ALA A 166 11.09 -28.21 -4.45
N LYS A 167 12.40 -28.36 -4.28
CA LYS A 167 13.14 -29.57 -4.64
C LYS A 167 13.69 -30.24 -3.40
N TRP A 168 13.45 -31.53 -3.23
CA TRP A 168 13.93 -32.28 -2.09
C TRP A 168 15.46 -32.46 -2.14
N ASN A 169 16.14 -32.06 -1.07
CA ASN A 169 17.57 -32.22 -0.89
C ASN A 169 17.82 -33.33 0.13
N ALA A 170 18.04 -34.55 -0.36
CA ALA A 170 18.25 -35.73 0.48
C ALA A 170 19.47 -35.58 1.41
N THR A 171 20.52 -34.90 0.98
CA THR A 171 21.73 -34.66 1.79
C THR A 171 21.44 -33.77 3.01
N LYS A 172 20.56 -32.78 2.86
CA LYS A 172 20.18 -31.86 3.94
C LYS A 172 18.93 -32.31 4.70
N ASN A 173 18.27 -33.37 4.23
CA ASN A 173 16.97 -33.82 4.73
C ASN A 173 15.94 -32.66 4.79
N ALA A 174 15.92 -31.83 3.74
CA ALA A 174 15.10 -30.62 3.64
C ALA A 174 14.82 -30.26 2.18
N ALA A 175 13.81 -29.43 1.90
CA ALA A 175 13.57 -28.92 0.55
C ALA A 175 14.33 -27.60 0.29
N ASP A 176 14.91 -27.47 -0.90
CA ASP A 176 15.39 -26.21 -1.46
C ASP A 176 14.19 -25.51 -2.14
N PHE A 177 13.85 -24.31 -1.67
CA PHE A 177 12.71 -23.51 -2.13
C PHE A 177 13.17 -22.39 -3.06
N GLU A 178 12.39 -22.19 -4.12
CA GLU A 178 12.42 -21.04 -5.01
C GLU A 178 11.00 -20.48 -5.10
N VAL A 179 10.82 -19.22 -4.71
CA VAL A 179 9.51 -18.58 -4.65
C VAL A 179 9.53 -17.24 -5.34
N THR A 180 8.59 -17.04 -6.25
CA THR A 180 8.24 -15.71 -6.77
C THR A 180 6.89 -15.35 -6.20
N PHE A 181 6.82 -14.27 -5.43
CA PHE A 181 5.59 -13.86 -4.76
C PHE A 181 5.29 -12.38 -5.00
N THR A 182 4.00 -12.05 -4.93
CA THR A 182 3.46 -10.71 -5.10
C THR A 182 2.72 -10.29 -3.85
N ILE A 183 3.09 -9.14 -3.32
CA ILE A 183 2.34 -8.39 -2.32
C ILE A 183 1.36 -7.51 -3.07
N HIS A 184 0.08 -7.67 -2.80
CA HIS A 184 -1.00 -6.82 -3.32
C HIS A 184 -1.44 -5.89 -2.20
N ALA A 185 -1.46 -4.60 -2.46
CA ALA A 185 -1.81 -3.59 -1.47
C ALA A 185 -3.04 -2.80 -1.92
N GLU A 186 -3.94 -2.52 -0.98
CA GLU A 186 -5.19 -1.80 -1.20
C GLU A 186 -5.48 -0.85 -0.04
N ASP A 187 -5.78 0.39 -0.39
CA ASP A 187 -6.26 1.43 0.48
C ASP A 187 -7.52 2.05 -0.13
N ARG A 188 -8.52 2.30 0.71
CA ARG A 188 -9.70 3.08 0.31
C ARG A 188 -9.42 4.52 0.72
N TYR A 189 -8.97 5.31 -0.24
CA TYR A 189 -8.65 6.70 0.02
C TYR A 189 -9.94 7.50 0.25
N ASN A 190 -10.27 7.75 1.52
CA ASN A 190 -11.43 8.49 1.98
C ASN A 190 -11.09 9.30 3.23
N PHE A 191 -12.05 10.08 3.73
CA PHE A 191 -11.92 10.81 4.99
C PHE A 191 -12.88 10.23 6.03
N ASN A 192 -12.46 10.23 7.29
CA ASN A 192 -13.19 9.55 8.36
C ASN A 192 -13.78 10.54 9.38
N PRO A 193 -15.11 10.51 9.64
CA PRO A 193 -15.74 11.40 10.61
C PRO A 193 -15.13 11.27 12.01
N GLY A 194 -14.65 12.38 12.56
CA GLY A 194 -13.98 12.43 13.88
C GLY A 194 -12.49 12.08 13.85
N ALA A 195 -11.95 11.69 12.69
CA ALA A 195 -10.51 11.60 12.49
C ALA A 195 -9.92 12.98 12.19
N LYS A 196 -8.59 13.06 12.29
CA LYS A 196 -7.84 14.25 11.95
C LYS A 196 -6.47 13.85 11.45
N ASP A 197 -5.91 14.71 10.61
CA ASP A 197 -4.54 14.57 10.17
C ASP A 197 -3.57 14.60 11.35
N ILE A 198 -2.66 13.62 11.41
CA ILE A 198 -1.73 13.45 12.54
C ILE A 198 -0.75 14.63 12.63
N ALA A 199 -0.24 15.09 11.49
CA ALA A 199 0.79 16.11 11.44
C ALA A 199 0.24 17.53 11.67
N THR A 200 -0.87 17.87 11.04
CA THR A 200 -1.44 19.23 11.05
C THR A 200 -2.59 19.41 12.03
N GLY A 201 -3.19 18.31 12.51
CA GLY A 201 -4.39 18.34 13.35
C GLY A 201 -5.66 18.77 12.62
N ILE A 202 -5.60 18.99 11.30
CA ILE A 202 -6.77 19.38 10.49
C ILE A 202 -7.79 18.23 10.54
N PRO A 203 -9.04 18.49 10.98
CA PRO A 203 -10.09 17.47 10.98
C PRO A 203 -10.42 16.99 9.57
N ASP A 204 -10.71 15.70 9.46
CA ASP A 204 -11.13 15.06 8.21
C ASP A 204 -12.43 15.67 7.65
N ASP A 205 -13.30 16.21 8.53
CA ASP A 205 -14.49 16.99 8.17
C ASP A 205 -14.21 18.11 7.15
N ALA A 206 -13.00 18.69 7.17
CA ALA A 206 -12.60 19.75 6.26
C ALA A 206 -12.47 19.31 4.79
N ASN A 207 -12.36 17.99 4.54
CA ASN A 207 -12.28 17.39 3.21
C ASN A 207 -13.43 16.41 2.93
N GLY A 208 -13.95 15.73 3.96
CA GLY A 208 -15.06 14.77 3.84
C GLY A 208 -16.35 15.40 3.30
N VAL A 209 -16.55 16.70 3.50
CA VAL A 209 -17.66 17.44 2.87
C VAL A 209 -17.60 17.39 1.34
N PHE A 210 -16.41 17.27 0.74
CA PHE A 210 -16.28 17.15 -0.72
C PHE A 210 -16.81 15.81 -1.23
N GLU A 211 -16.72 14.75 -0.44
CA GLU A 211 -17.29 13.43 -0.76
C GLU A 211 -18.81 13.45 -0.67
N ILE A 212 -19.34 14.05 0.41
CA ILE A 212 -20.78 14.23 0.62
C ILE A 212 -21.40 15.03 -0.53
N THR A 213 -20.68 16.06 -1.00
CA THR A 213 -21.17 16.97 -2.05
C THR A 213 -20.86 16.52 -3.47
N GLY A 214 -20.01 15.49 -3.62
CA GLY A 214 -19.51 15.04 -4.92
C GLY A 214 -18.54 16.00 -5.60
N LEU A 215 -18.01 17.00 -4.89
CA LEU A 215 -16.94 17.87 -5.38
C LEU A 215 -15.60 17.13 -5.49
N ALA A 216 -15.39 16.13 -4.63
CA ALA A 216 -14.30 15.17 -4.68
C ALA A 216 -14.88 13.77 -4.45
N LYS A 217 -14.12 12.71 -4.73
CA LYS A 217 -14.60 11.34 -4.55
C LYS A 217 -13.51 10.43 -3.99
N GLN A 218 -13.86 9.65 -2.96
CA GLN A 218 -13.07 8.48 -2.58
C GLN A 218 -12.85 7.53 -3.75
N TYR A 219 -11.76 6.78 -3.69
CA TYR A 219 -11.33 5.84 -4.73
C TYR A 219 -10.53 4.69 -4.14
N MET A 220 -10.36 3.60 -4.90
CA MET A 220 -9.39 2.57 -4.53
C MET A 220 -7.99 2.97 -4.95
N ASN A 221 -7.09 3.03 -3.99
CA ASN A 221 -5.66 3.21 -4.20
C ASN A 221 -4.98 1.84 -4.05
N TYR A 222 -4.33 1.35 -5.09
CA TYR A 222 -3.81 -0.02 -5.10
C TYR A 222 -2.37 -0.10 -5.62
N SER A 223 -1.68 -1.18 -5.28
CA SER A 223 -0.33 -1.45 -5.78
C SER A 223 -0.02 -2.93 -5.74
N THR A 224 1.00 -3.33 -6.50
CA THR A 224 1.54 -4.68 -6.47
C THR A 224 3.06 -4.62 -6.41
N LEU A 225 3.67 -5.49 -5.61
CA LEU A 225 5.11 -5.59 -5.44
C LEU A 225 5.56 -7.05 -5.53
N THR A 226 6.32 -7.39 -6.56
CA THR A 226 6.85 -8.75 -6.74
C THR A 226 8.28 -8.88 -6.21
N ARG A 227 8.56 -10.01 -5.58
CA ARG A 227 9.87 -10.40 -5.05
C ARG A 227 10.15 -11.86 -5.37
N HIS A 228 11.43 -12.18 -5.36
CA HIS A 228 11.93 -13.53 -5.54
C HIS A 228 12.80 -13.90 -4.34
N ALA A 229 12.64 -15.11 -3.82
CA ALA A 229 13.39 -15.61 -2.68
C ALA A 229 13.76 -17.08 -2.87
N THR A 230 14.97 -17.44 -2.45
CA THR A 230 15.46 -18.81 -2.42
C THR A 230 16.03 -19.13 -1.05
N TRP A 231 15.69 -20.29 -0.49
CA TRP A 231 16.23 -20.76 0.80
C TRP A 231 16.14 -22.28 0.91
N THR A 232 16.77 -22.87 1.92
CA THR A 232 16.64 -24.31 2.21
C THR A 232 15.92 -24.52 3.53
N GLY A 233 14.98 -25.47 3.57
CA GLY A 233 14.32 -25.95 4.77
C GLY A 233 13.39 -24.92 5.39
N LYS A 234 13.29 -24.95 6.73
CA LYS A 234 12.43 -24.04 7.47
C LYS A 234 12.96 -22.61 7.40
N PRO A 235 12.13 -21.60 7.06
CA PRO A 235 12.53 -20.20 7.08
C PRO A 235 13.09 -19.78 8.45
N PRO A 236 14.09 -18.87 8.48
CA PRO A 236 14.64 -18.37 9.73
C PRO A 236 13.61 -17.53 10.50
N ALA A 237 13.76 -17.45 11.83
CA ALA A 237 12.84 -16.66 12.67
C ALA A 237 12.93 -15.15 12.39
N ALA A 238 14.06 -14.70 11.85
CA ALA A 238 14.32 -13.35 11.36
C ALA A 238 15.32 -13.43 10.19
N PHE A 239 15.31 -12.45 9.30
CA PHE A 239 16.19 -12.38 8.14
C PHE A 239 16.59 -10.93 7.86
N SER A 240 17.77 -10.73 7.30
CA SER A 240 18.22 -9.44 6.77
C SER A 240 18.12 -9.47 5.25
N VAL A 241 17.45 -8.47 4.66
CA VAL A 241 17.35 -8.31 3.20
C VAL A 241 18.42 -7.35 2.73
N SER A 242 19.30 -7.79 1.85
CA SER A 242 20.07 -6.89 1.00
C SER A 242 19.17 -6.42 -0.15
N MET A 243 18.72 -5.17 -0.08
CA MET A 243 18.00 -4.56 -1.21
C MET A 243 18.96 -4.35 -2.38
N VAL A 244 18.62 -4.85 -3.57
CA VAL A 244 19.36 -4.55 -4.80
C VAL A 244 19.15 -3.06 -5.15
N PRO A 245 20.18 -2.31 -5.60
CA PRO A 245 20.04 -0.89 -5.89
C PRO A 245 19.02 -0.60 -6.99
N TRP A 246 18.24 0.45 -6.76
CA TRP A 246 17.02 0.85 -7.46
C TRP A 246 17.23 1.27 -8.94
N LEU A 247 16.34 0.82 -9.83
CA LEU A 247 16.00 1.55 -11.06
C LEU A 247 14.79 2.46 -10.77
N ARG A 248 14.84 3.72 -11.16
CA ARG A 248 13.76 4.68 -10.91
C ARG A 248 12.42 4.24 -11.52
N GLN A 249 11.50 3.69 -10.72
CA GLN A 249 10.09 3.58 -11.11
C GLN A 249 9.45 4.98 -11.05
N ARG A 250 9.29 5.60 -12.22
CA ARG A 250 8.49 6.82 -12.38
C ARG A 250 7.01 6.45 -12.32
N GLN A 251 6.19 7.23 -11.59
CA GLN A 251 4.74 7.12 -11.75
C GLN A 251 4.34 7.75 -13.09
N PRO A 252 3.31 7.23 -13.79
CA PRO A 252 2.71 7.92 -14.94
C PRO A 252 2.22 9.35 -14.59
N SER A 253 1.84 9.58 -13.33
CA SER A 253 1.44 10.90 -12.81
C SER A 253 2.61 11.83 -12.48
N ASP A 254 3.87 11.36 -12.50
CA ASP A 254 5.07 12.23 -12.39
C ASP A 254 5.32 13.02 -13.69
N ASN A 255 4.38 12.98 -14.64
CA ASN A 255 4.30 13.96 -15.71
C ASN A 255 4.06 15.34 -15.09
N ARG A 256 5.17 15.99 -14.73
CA ARG A 256 5.30 17.45 -14.75
C ARG A 256 4.45 17.92 -15.90
N ARG A 257 3.45 18.77 -15.61
CA ARG A 257 2.72 19.53 -16.62
C ARG A 257 3.72 19.86 -17.73
N VAL A 258 3.42 19.37 -18.93
CA VAL A 258 4.04 19.83 -20.16
C VAL A 258 3.92 21.35 -20.12
N ARG A 259 4.99 22.01 -19.65
CA ARG A 259 5.20 23.44 -19.83
C ARG A 259 5.49 23.58 -21.31
N ASN A 260 4.42 23.61 -22.11
CA ASN A 260 4.35 24.09 -23.48
C ASN A 260 2.86 24.25 -23.77
N VAL A 261 2.28 25.30 -23.21
CA VAL A 261 1.21 26.02 -23.88
C VAL A 261 1.87 27.33 -24.29
N LEU A 262 2.18 27.41 -25.59
CA LEU A 262 2.48 28.66 -26.29
C LEU A 262 1.22 29.54 -26.29
#